data_AF-W7CLV2-F1
#
_entry.id   AF-W7CLV2-F1
#
_cell.length_a   1.000
_cell.length_b   1.000
_cell.length_c   1.000
_cell.angle_alpha   90.00
_cell.angle_beta   90.00
_cell.angle_gamma   90.00
#
_symmetry.space_group_name_H-M   'P 1'
#
loop_
_entity.id
_entity.type
_entity.pdbx_description
1 polymer ?
#
loop_
_entity_poly.entity_id
_entity_poly.type
_entity_poly.pdbx_seq_one_letter_code
_entity_poly.pdbx_strand_id
1 'polypeptide(L)'
;CKTTFIASTSMVKRNCFISKRVIQTLAAEGQFITSEKDIAFRQSVSTTTVNRALHQWSPQFKPNYQRLPLHLSMDEFKSVKSADSQMRFICTDAKKYEIIDILPSRRLHHRSFSFVPISNTLP
;
A
#
# COMPACT_ATOMS: atom_id res chain seq x y z
N CYS A 1 46.08 4.53 8.11
CA CYS A 1 45.09 5.43 8.74
C CYS A 1 44.01 5.86 7.75
N LYS A 2 42.87 5.14 7.65
CA LYS A 2 41.67 5.56 6.85
C LYS A 2 40.36 4.87 7.31
N THR A 3 40.10 4.74 8.61
CA THR A 3 38.85 4.12 9.09
C THR A 3 38.00 5.14 9.84
N THR A 4 36.81 5.44 9.30
CA THR A 4 35.76 6.19 9.99
C THR A 4 34.76 5.24 10.62
N PHE A 5 34.35 5.52 11.85
CA PHE A 5 33.32 4.78 12.57
C PHE A 5 32.02 5.60 12.61
N ILE A 6 30.89 4.92 12.38
CA ILE A 6 29.56 5.52 12.51
C ILE A 6 28.95 4.99 13.80
N ALA A 7 28.63 5.90 14.72
CA ALA A 7 27.94 5.56 15.96
C ALA A 7 26.59 4.87 15.66
N SER A 8 26.42 3.66 16.17
CA SER A 8 25.19 2.88 16.01
C SER A 8 24.30 3.05 17.24
N THR A 9 23.02 3.31 17.02
CA THR A 9 21.99 3.31 18.08
C THR A 9 20.79 2.48 17.64
N SER A 10 20.05 1.93 18.60
CA SER A 10 18.80 1.22 18.34
C SER A 10 17.69 2.15 17.85
N MET A 11 17.79 3.46 18.13
CA MET A 11 16.74 4.44 17.87
C MET A 11 16.57 4.79 16.38
N VAL A 12 17.66 4.87 15.61
CA VAL A 12 17.64 5.21 14.18
C VAL A 12 18.20 4.05 13.35
N LYS A 13 17.79 3.95 12.08
CA LYS A 13 18.42 3.01 11.16
C LYS A 13 19.79 3.56 10.75
N ARG A 14 20.74 2.67 10.44
CA ARG A 14 22.04 3.05 9.87
C ARG A 14 21.84 3.93 8.63
N ASN A 15 22.58 5.04 8.54
CA ASN A 15 22.50 6.03 7.48
C ASN A 15 21.11 6.71 7.35
N CYS A 16 20.35 6.80 8.45
CA CYS A 16 19.08 7.51 8.52
C CYS A 16 19.09 8.49 9.69
N PHE A 17 18.31 9.56 9.55
CA PHE A 17 18.21 10.64 10.54
C PHE A 17 16.87 10.68 11.27
N ILE A 18 15.94 9.79 10.90
CA ILE A 18 14.59 9.72 11.47
C ILE A 18 14.50 8.51 12.39
N SER A 19 13.99 8.75 13.60
CA SER A 19 13.78 7.70 14.60
C SER A 19 12.78 6.66 14.11
N LYS A 20 13.06 5.39 14.41
CA LYS A 20 12.14 4.27 14.15
C LYS A 20 10.77 4.52 14.81
N ARG A 21 10.76 5.18 15.97
CA ARG A 21 9.52 5.51 16.69
C ARG A 21 8.62 6.45 15.88
N VAL A 22 9.20 7.46 15.23
CA VAL A 22 8.44 8.37 14.36
C VAL A 22 7.84 7.60 13.19
N ILE A 23 8.61 6.73 12.54
CA ILE A 23 8.11 5.89 11.43
C ILE A 23 6.95 4.99 11.87
N GLN A 24 7.01 4.43 13.09
CA GLN A 24 5.94 3.63 13.67
C GLN A 24 4.69 4.47 13.95
N THR A 25 4.86 5.68 14.50
CA THR A 25 3.74 6.62 14.72
C THR A 25 3.07 6.99 13.40
N LEU A 26 3.85 7.28 12.36
CA LEU A 26 3.33 7.57 11.02
C LEU A 26 2.50 6.40 10.47
N ALA A 27 2.95 5.16 10.68
CA ALA A 27 2.21 3.97 10.26
C ALA A 27 0.89 3.79 11.04
N ALA A 28 0.89 4.07 12.35
CA ALA A 28 -0.31 4.00 13.17
C ALA A 28 -1.33 5.09 12.77
N GLU A 29 -0.86 6.32 12.52
CA GLU A 29 -1.74 7.42 12.10
C GLU A 29 -2.32 7.20 10.70
N GLY A 30 -1.57 6.56 9.80
CA GLY A 30 -2.04 6.21 8.46
C GLY A 30 -3.20 5.22 8.42
N GLN A 31 -3.57 4.59 9.55
CA GLN A 31 -4.76 3.74 9.64
C GLN A 31 -6.06 4.56 9.72
N PHE A 32 -5.97 5.83 10.10
CA PHE A 32 -7.12 6.73 10.22
C PHE A 32 -7.26 7.60 8.98
N ILE A 33 -8.50 8.06 8.73
CA ILE A 33 -8.80 9.00 7.65
C ILE A 33 -8.25 10.38 8.02
N THR A 34 -6.96 10.61 7.74
CA THR A 34 -6.26 11.86 8.00
C THR A 34 -5.40 12.24 6.81
N SER A 35 -5.21 13.56 6.62
CA SER A 35 -4.38 14.07 5.52
C SER A 35 -2.90 13.81 5.81
N GLU A 36 -2.13 13.40 4.78
CA GLU A 36 -0.66 13.31 4.89
C GLU A 36 -0.03 14.64 5.34
N LYS A 37 -0.66 15.78 4.99
CA LYS A 37 -0.21 17.12 5.43
C LYS A 37 -0.40 17.33 6.93
N ASP A 38 -1.52 16.88 7.48
CA ASP A 38 -1.80 17.03 8.92
C ASP A 38 -0.90 16.10 9.74
N ILE A 39 -0.70 14.87 9.28
CA ILE A 39 0.25 13.93 9.89
C ILE A 39 1.66 14.55 9.88
N ALA A 40 2.10 15.05 8.73
CA ALA A 40 3.40 15.69 8.56
C ALA A 40 3.60 16.87 9.52
N PHE A 41 2.57 17.72 9.65
CA PHE A 41 2.57 18.85 10.58
C PHE A 41 2.69 18.39 12.04
N ARG A 42 1.86 17.43 12.49
CA ARG A 42 1.89 16.92 13.87
C ARG A 42 3.19 16.21 14.24
N GLN A 43 3.80 15.51 13.28
CA GLN A 43 5.03 14.75 13.50
C GLN A 43 6.30 15.52 13.14
N SER A 44 6.19 16.80 12.72
CA SER A 44 7.33 17.65 12.33
C SER A 44 8.22 17.02 11.25
N VAL A 45 7.60 16.38 10.26
CA VAL A 45 8.28 15.75 9.12
C VAL A 45 7.74 16.29 7.80
N SER A 46 8.45 16.06 6.70
CA SER A 46 7.91 16.39 5.36
C SER A 46 6.81 15.40 4.95
N THR A 47 5.87 15.86 4.14
CA THR A 47 4.84 15.00 3.52
C THR A 47 5.45 13.83 2.74
N THR A 48 6.56 14.07 2.04
CA THR A 48 7.32 13.01 1.34
C THR A 48 7.81 11.92 2.30
N THR A 49 8.18 12.29 3.52
CA THR A 49 8.59 11.33 4.55
C THR A 49 7.40 10.48 5.01
N VAL A 50 6.24 11.11 5.25
CA VAL A 50 4.99 10.40 5.58
C VAL A 50 4.65 9.41 4.48
N ASN A 51 4.63 9.88 3.23
CA ASN A 51 4.32 9.06 2.07
C ASN A 51 5.28 7.85 1.96
N ARG A 52 6.59 8.07 2.09
CA ARG A 52 7.58 6.98 2.07
C ARG A 52 7.41 6.00 3.23
N ALA A 53 7.12 6.49 4.42
CA ALA A 53 6.90 5.67 5.61
C ALA A 53 5.67 4.76 5.42
N LEU A 54 4.58 5.28 4.86
CA LEU A 54 3.38 4.50 4.55
C LEU A 54 3.62 3.48 3.43
N HIS A 55 4.32 3.87 2.36
CA HIS A 55 4.62 2.98 1.23
C HIS A 55 5.57 1.83 1.59
N GLN A 56 6.34 1.95 2.68
CA GLN A 56 7.16 0.84 3.18
C GLN A 56 6.32 -0.40 3.51
N TRP A 57 5.04 -0.21 3.85
CA TRP A 57 4.12 -1.28 4.23
C TRP A 57 3.32 -1.84 3.05
N SER A 58 3.37 -1.20 1.87
CA SER A 58 2.65 -1.66 0.67
C SER A 58 2.85 -3.14 0.32
N PRO A 59 4.03 -3.77 0.50
CA PRO A 59 4.18 -5.20 0.24
C PRO A 59 3.29 -6.10 1.11
N GLN A 60 2.90 -5.67 2.31
CA GLN A 60 2.03 -6.43 3.21
C GLN A 60 0.56 -6.44 2.76
N PHE A 61 0.17 -5.44 1.97
CA PHE A 61 -1.18 -5.29 1.45
C PHE A 61 -1.33 -5.84 0.03
N LYS A 62 -0.36 -6.65 -0.44
CA LYS A 62 -0.47 -7.29 -1.75
C LYS A 62 -1.54 -8.40 -1.68
N PRO A 63 -2.57 -8.34 -2.53
CA PRO A 63 -3.57 -9.38 -2.61
C PRO A 63 -2.94 -10.71 -3.04
N ASN A 64 -3.45 -11.81 -2.50
CA ASN A 64 -3.04 -13.14 -2.94
C ASN A 64 -3.81 -13.53 -4.21
N TYR A 65 -3.11 -13.54 -5.36
CA TYR A 65 -3.69 -13.92 -6.66
C TYR A 65 -3.65 -15.43 -6.95
N GLN A 66 -3.28 -16.26 -5.98
CA GLN A 66 -3.20 -17.72 -6.17
C GLN A 66 -4.55 -18.39 -6.48
N ARG A 67 -5.66 -17.78 -6.05
CA ARG A 67 -7.00 -18.35 -6.24
C ARG A 67 -8.05 -17.27 -6.45
N LEU A 68 -8.94 -17.52 -7.41
CA LEU A 68 -10.17 -16.75 -7.59
C LEU A 68 -11.16 -17.07 -6.44
N PRO A 69 -11.68 -16.05 -5.73
CA PRO A 69 -12.73 -16.24 -4.74
C PRO A 69 -13.97 -16.90 -5.33
N LEU A 70 -14.68 -17.69 -4.52
CA LEU A 70 -15.92 -18.36 -4.95
C LEU A 70 -17.04 -17.36 -5.24
N HIS A 71 -17.08 -16.27 -4.47
CA HIS A 71 -18.05 -15.19 -4.63
C HIS A 71 -17.28 -13.88 -4.79
N LEU A 72 -17.30 -13.35 -6.01
CA LEU A 72 -16.61 -12.12 -6.39
C LEU A 72 -17.64 -10.99 -6.47
N SER A 73 -17.39 -9.89 -5.77
CA SER A 73 -18.14 -8.65 -5.89
C SER A 73 -17.31 -7.60 -6.62
N MET A 74 -17.97 -6.77 -7.40
CA MET A 74 -17.37 -5.78 -8.27
C MET A 74 -18.17 -4.49 -8.20
N ASP A 75 -17.48 -3.35 -8.16
CA ASP A 75 -18.11 -2.03 -8.17
C ASP A 75 -17.24 -0.99 -8.89
N GLU A 76 -17.85 0.15 -9.25
CA GLU A 76 -17.22 1.26 -9.95
C GLU A 76 -17.33 2.56 -9.15
N PHE A 77 -16.19 3.22 -8.91
CA PHE A 77 -16.16 4.46 -8.13
C PHE A 77 -15.29 5.55 -8.78
N LYS A 78 -15.65 6.81 -8.55
CA LYS A 78 -14.89 7.95 -9.06
C LYS A 78 -13.75 8.31 -8.10
N SER A 79 -12.52 8.36 -8.61
CA SER A 79 -11.35 8.76 -7.83
C SER A 79 -11.00 10.24 -8.05
N VAL A 80 -10.51 10.91 -7.00
CA VAL A 80 -10.25 12.36 -6.98
C VAL A 80 -8.87 12.79 -7.51
N LYS A 81 -7.98 11.85 -7.87
CA LYS A 81 -6.64 12.23 -8.37
C LYS A 81 -6.71 12.65 -9.85
N SER A 82 -6.25 13.88 -10.08
CA SER A 82 -6.20 14.67 -11.31
C SER A 82 -5.70 13.94 -12.56
N ALA A 83 -6.57 13.21 -13.24
CA ALA A 83 -6.46 12.87 -14.66
C ALA A 83 -7.84 12.42 -15.16
N ASP A 84 -8.49 13.30 -15.92
CA ASP A 84 -9.63 13.02 -16.81
C ASP A 84 -10.61 11.93 -16.38
N SER A 85 -11.52 12.22 -15.45
CA SER A 85 -12.77 11.45 -15.30
C SER A 85 -12.65 9.91 -15.18
N GLN A 86 -11.47 9.39 -14.81
CA GLN A 86 -11.23 7.95 -14.83
C GLN A 86 -11.87 7.29 -13.62
N MET A 87 -13.02 6.68 -13.87
CA MET A 87 -13.66 5.75 -12.96
C MET A 87 -12.73 4.57 -12.69
N ARG A 88 -12.56 4.24 -11.42
CA ARG A 88 -11.81 3.08 -10.97
C ARG A 88 -12.76 1.94 -10.71
N PHE A 89 -12.25 0.74 -10.90
CA PHE A 89 -13.00 -0.49 -10.68
C PHE A 89 -12.42 -1.22 -9.47
N ILE A 90 -13.27 -1.64 -8.53
CA ILE A 90 -12.86 -2.37 -7.34
C ILE A 90 -13.41 -3.80 -7.38
N CYS A 91 -12.55 -4.76 -7.07
CA CYS A 91 -12.89 -6.18 -6.94
C CYS A 91 -12.72 -6.62 -5.49
N THR A 92 -13.70 -7.31 -4.92
CA THR A 92 -13.67 -7.80 -3.53
C THR A 92 -14.15 -9.25 -3.42
N ASP A 93 -13.64 -9.98 -2.42
CA ASP A 93 -14.21 -11.27 -2.02
C ASP A 93 -15.49 -11.00 -1.23
N ALA A 94 -16.65 -11.39 -1.78
CA ALA A 94 -17.95 -11.09 -1.18
C ALA A 94 -18.20 -11.82 0.15
N LYS A 95 -17.46 -12.90 0.43
CA LYS A 95 -17.61 -13.68 1.67
C LYS A 95 -16.63 -13.25 2.75
N LYS A 96 -15.40 -12.92 2.35
CA LYS A 96 -14.35 -12.47 3.29
C LYS A 96 -14.33 -10.96 3.50
N TYR A 97 -15.01 -10.20 2.66
CA TYR A 97 -14.99 -8.74 2.65
C TYR A 97 -13.59 -8.16 2.44
N GLU A 98 -12.74 -8.87 1.70
CA GLU A 98 -11.35 -8.48 1.41
C GLU A 98 -11.26 -7.83 0.02
N ILE A 99 -10.47 -6.75 -0.09
CA ILE A 99 -10.20 -6.10 -1.37
C ILE A 99 -9.16 -6.93 -2.13
N ILE A 100 -9.53 -7.34 -3.35
CA ILE A 100 -8.67 -8.12 -4.25
C ILE A 100 -7.88 -7.18 -5.14
N ASP A 101 -8.49 -6.14 -5.71
CA ASP A 101 -7.76 -5.17 -6.53
C ASP A 101 -8.56 -3.89 -6.75
N ILE A 102 -7.85 -2.81 -7.07
CA ILE A 102 -8.41 -1.54 -7.55
C ILE A 102 -7.77 -1.21 -8.90
N LEU A 103 -8.51 -1.47 -9.97
CA LEU A 103 -8.06 -1.24 -11.34
C LEU A 103 -8.25 0.22 -11.75
N PRO A 104 -7.30 0.78 -12.52
CA PRO A 104 -7.37 2.17 -12.98
C PRO A 104 -8.43 2.38 -14.08
N SER A 105 -8.85 1.32 -14.78
CA SER A 105 -9.85 1.39 -15.85
C SER A 105 -10.42 -0.01 -16.13
N ARG A 106 -11.63 -0.05 -16.70
CA ARG A 106 -12.26 -1.27 -17.26
C ARG A 106 -11.60 -1.80 -18.53
N ARG A 107 -10.69 -1.03 -19.16
CA ARG A 107 -10.07 -1.38 -20.45
C ARG A 107 -8.89 -2.34 -20.24
N LEU A 108 -8.95 -3.49 -20.90
CA LEU A 108 -7.99 -4.60 -20.81
C LEU A 108 -6.58 -4.30 -21.40
N HIS A 109 -6.33 -3.11 -21.95
CA HIS A 109 -5.13 -2.85 -22.76
C HIS A 109 -3.81 -2.71 -22.00
N HIS A 110 -3.79 -2.78 -20.66
CA HIS A 110 -2.52 -2.55 -19.93
C HIS A 110 -2.28 -3.42 -18.67
N ARG A 111 -3.20 -4.28 -18.23
CA ARG A 111 -2.93 -5.20 -17.09
C ARG A 111 -3.81 -6.43 -17.17
N SER A 112 -3.19 -7.57 -17.41
CA SER A 112 -3.84 -8.88 -17.34
C SER A 112 -4.17 -9.19 -15.88
N PHE A 113 -5.46 -9.24 -15.54
CA PHE A 113 -5.95 -9.78 -14.27
C PHE A 113 -5.59 -11.28 -14.25
N SER A 114 -4.42 -11.60 -13.70
CA SER A 114 -3.84 -12.93 -13.81
C SER A 114 -4.11 -13.69 -12.51
N PHE A 115 -5.29 -14.30 -12.42
CA PHE A 115 -5.47 -15.40 -11.48
C PHE A 115 -4.78 -16.63 -12.06
N VAL A 116 -4.01 -17.34 -11.24
CA VAL A 116 -3.47 -18.64 -11.66
C VAL A 116 -4.64 -19.62 -11.70
N PRO A 117 -5.00 -20.20 -12.87
CA PRO A 117 -5.99 -21.26 -12.90
C PRO A 117 -5.40 -22.49 -12.21
N ILE A 118 -6.14 -23.07 -11.26
CA ILE A 118 -5.79 -24.35 -10.67
C ILE A 118 -6.06 -25.42 -11.74
N SER A 119 -5.05 -25.80 -12.51
CA SER A 119 -5.09 -27.07 -13.25
C SER A 119 -4.97 -28.20 -12.23
N ASN A 120 -6.07 -28.94 -12.06
CA ASN A 120 -6.22 -30.24 -11.40
C ASN A 120 -5.15 -30.65 -10.37
N THR A 121 -5.48 -30.49 -9.09
CA THR A 121 -5.02 -31.40 -8.02
C THR A 121 -6.17 -31.66 -7.06
N LEU A 122 -7.00 -32.66 -7.40
CA LEU A 122 -7.69 -33.47 -6.40
C LEU A 122 -6.79 -34.72 -6.18
N PRO A 123 -6.66 -35.21 -4.94
CA PRO A 123 -5.92 -36.44 -4.66
C PRO A 123 -6.57 -37.67 -5.29
#